data_AF-A0A6S7D762-F1
#
_entry.id   AF-A0A6S7D762-F1
#
_cell.length_a   1.000
_cell.length_b   1.000
_cell.length_c   1.000
_cell.angle_alpha   90.00
_cell.angle_beta   90.00
_cell.angle_gamma   90.00
#
_symmetry.space_group_name_H-M   'P 1'
#
loop_
_entity.id
_entity.type
_entity.pdbx_description
1 polymer ?
#
loop_
_entity_poly.entity_id
_entity_poly.type
_entity_poly.pdbx_seq_one_letter_code
_entity_poly.pdbx_strand_id
1 'polypeptide(L)' 'MRYAYEWHDDSGNWFRSYGNENWEFGEDGLMIHRYSCINDLPIKEADRKFHWPLGRRPDDHPGLSELGL' A
#
# COMPACT_ATOMS: atom_id res chain seq x y z
N MET A 1 -9.88 3.68 5.33
CA MET A 1 -8.49 4.09 5.07
C MET A 1 -8.14 3.76 3.62
N ARG A 2 -7.36 4.62 2.96
CA ARG A 2 -6.80 4.36 1.63
C ARG A 2 -5.34 3.97 1.78
N TYR A 3 -4.86 3.04 0.95
CA TYR A 3 -3.46 2.62 0.93
C TYR A 3 -3.03 2.19 -0.48
N ALA A 4 -1.72 2.13 -0.69
CA ALA A 4 -1.14 1.51 -1.87
C ALA A 4 0.16 0.78 -1.50
N TYR A 5 0.48 -0.29 -2.21
CA TYR A 5 1.75 -1.01 -2.07
C TYR A 5 2.30 -1.43 -3.44
N GLU A 6 3.62 -1.55 -3.54
CA GLU A 6 4.33 -1.98 -4.74
C GLU A 6 5.02 -3.30 -4.47
N TRP A 7 4.96 -4.20 -5.44
CA TRP A 7 5.54 -5.54 -5.36
C TRP A 7 5.80 -6.08 -6.76
N HIS A 8 6.55 -7.17 -6.85
CA HIS A 8 6.68 -7.93 -8.08
C HIS A 8 6.41 -9.41 -7.83
N ASP A 9 5.94 -10.11 -8.85
CA ASP A 9 5.80 -11.56 -8.82
C ASP A 9 7.14 -12.28 -9.05
N ASP A 10 7.12 -13.61 -9.07
CA ASP A 10 8.30 -14.46 -9.34
C ASP A 10 8.77 -14.42 -10.80
N SER A 11 7.97 -13.83 -11.68
CA SER A 11 8.26 -13.61 -13.09
C SER A 11 8.85 -12.22 -13.36
N GLY A 12 8.99 -11.39 -12.31
CA GLY A 12 9.54 -10.04 -12.40
C GLY A 12 8.55 -8.97 -12.88
N ASN A 13 7.26 -9.30 -12.97
CA ASN A 13 6.24 -8.30 -13.30
C ASN A 13 5.96 -7.44 -12.07
N TRP A 14 6.07 -6.12 -12.23
CA TRP A 14 5.80 -5.17 -11.16
C TRP A 14 4.34 -4.72 -11.14
N PHE A 15 3.82 -4.50 -9.94
CA PHE A 15 2.46 -4.04 -9.70
C PHE A 15 2.46 -2.92 -8.67
N ARG A 16 1.51 -2.00 -8.84
CA ARG A 16 1.04 -1.12 -7.77
C ARG A 16 -0.41 -1.48 -7.46
N SER A 17 -0.64 -1.91 -6.24
CA SER A 17 -1.95 -2.28 -5.74
C SER A 17 -2.57 -1.11 -5.00
N TYR A 18 -3.80 -0.76 -5.35
CA TYR A 18 -4.56 0.33 -4.71
C TYR A 18 -5.67 -0.28 -3.85
N GLY A 19 -5.67 0.07 -2.57
CA GLY A 19 -6.54 -0.52 -1.59
C GLY A 19 -7.39 0.50 -0.84
N ASN A 20 -8.62 0.09 -0.53
CA ASN A 20 -9.45 0.75 0.45
C ASN A 20 -9.86 -0.27 1.52
N GLU A 21 -9.55 0.04 2.77
CA GLU A 21 -9.87 -0.81 3.91
C GLU A 21 -10.76 -0.09 4.91
N ASN A 22 -11.80 -0.78 5.36
CA ASN A 22 -12.69 -0.35 6.41
C ASN A 22 -12.44 -1.21 7.64
N TRP A 23 -12.23 -0.55 8.78
CA TRP A 23 -11.87 -1.19 10.04
C TRP A 23 -12.93 -0.88 11.08
N GLU A 24 -13.24 -1.89 11.89
CA GLU A 24 -14.03 -1.76 13.11
C GLU A 24 -13.21 -2.27 14.29
N PHE A 25 -13.20 -1.52 15.39
CA PHE A 25 -12.40 -1.82 16.58
C PHE A 25 -13.31 -2.05 17.79
N GLY A 26 -12.92 -3.00 18.64
CA GLY A 26 -13.54 -3.21 19.95
C GLY A 26 -13.09 -2.19 21.00
N GLU A 27 -13.63 -2.31 22.22
CA GLU A 27 -13.30 -1.41 23.35
C GLU A 27 -11.84 -1.50 23.80
N ASP A 28 -11.17 -2.62 23.54
CA ASP A 28 -9.75 -2.85 23.83
C ASP A 28 -8.80 -2.31 22.75
N GLY A 29 -9.35 -1.72 21.68
CA GLY A 29 -8.60 -1.20 20.54
C GLY A 29 -8.14 -2.26 19.54
N LEU A 30 -8.54 -3.54 19.70
CA LEU A 30 -8.27 -4.58 18.71
C LEU A 30 -9.27 -4.49 17.56
N MET A 31 -8.78 -4.72 16.34
CA MET A 31 -9.62 -4.75 15.15
C MET A 31 -10.49 -6.01 15.17
N ILE A 32 -11.81 -5.85 15.15
CA ILE A 32 -12.77 -6.94 15.18
C ILE A 32 -13.34 -7.23 13.78
N HIS A 33 -13.40 -6.22 12.90
CA HIS A 33 -13.75 -6.41 11.49
C HIS A 33 -12.78 -5.66 10.57
N ARG A 34 -12.41 -6.33 9.46
CA ARG A 34 -11.59 -5.78 8.40
C ARG A 34 -12.18 -6.14 7.04
N TYR A 35 -12.67 -5.12 6.33
CA TYR A 35 -13.09 -5.26 4.93
C TYR A 35 -12.10 -4.54 4.04
N SER A 36 -11.55 -5.23 3.05
CA SER A 36 -10.53 -4.66 2.17
C SER A 36 -10.82 -5.03 0.72
N CYS A 37 -10.94 -4.00 -0.13
CA CYS A 37 -10.96 -4.15 -1.57
C CYS A 37 -9.65 -3.62 -2.13
N ILE A 38 -9.06 -4.36 -3.07
CA ILE A 38 -7.75 -4.05 -3.65
C ILE A 38 -7.83 -4.30 -5.16
N ASN A 39 -7.24 -3.40 -5.94
CA ASN A 39 -7.08 -3.56 -7.38
C ASN A 39 -5.60 -3.44 -7.76
N ASP A 40 -5.11 -4.41 -8.51
CA ASP A 40 -3.72 -4.46 -8.97
C ASP A 40 -3.57 -3.80 -10.34
N LEU A 41 -2.65 -2.84 -10.43
CA LEU A 41 -2.27 -2.19 -11.67
C LEU A 41 -0.85 -2.63 -12.06
N PRO A 42 -0.66 -3.31 -13.21
CA PRO A 42 0.67 -3.55 -13.75
C PRO A 42 1.42 -2.24 -13.99
N ILE A 43 2.68 -2.17 -13.58
CA ILE A 43 3.56 -1.02 -13.78
C ILE A 43 4.93 -1.48 -14.30
N LYS A 44 5.72 -0.58 -14.88
CA LYS A 44 7.15 -0.86 -15.11
C LYS A 44 7.91 -0.64 -13.82
N GLU A 45 9.06 -1.31 -13.67
CA GLU A 45 9.95 -1.09 -12.51
C GLU A 45 10.35 0.39 -12.37
N ALA A 46 10.59 1.08 -13.50
CA ALA A 46 10.93 2.50 -13.53
C ALA A 46 9.79 3.42 -13.03
N ASP A 47 8.55 2.93 -13.01
CA ASP A 47 7.38 3.70 -12.57
C ASP A 47 7.14 3.58 -11.05
N ARG A 48 7.96 2.81 -10.33
CA ARG A 48 7.89 2.67 -8.87
C ARG A 48 8.06 4.01 -8.17
N LYS A 49 7.30 4.21 -7.11
CA LYS A 49 7.32 5.42 -6.25
C LYS A 49 7.79 5.13 -4.83
N PHE A 50 7.84 3.86 -4.42
CA PHE A 50 8.20 3.47 -3.06
C PHE A 50 9.64 2.95 -3.01
N HIS A 51 10.55 3.84 -2.58
CA HIS A 51 11.99 3.60 -2.56
C HIS A 51 12.56 3.84 -1.17
N TRP A 52 12.59 2.79 -0.35
CA TRP A 52 13.28 2.76 0.94
C TRP A 52 13.69 1.31 1.27
N PRO A 53 14.63 1.10 2.21
CA PRO A 53 14.97 -0.25 2.68
C PRO A 53 13.74 -0.97 3.23
N LEU A 54 13.57 -2.27 2.95
CA LEU A 54 12.39 -3.03 3.40
C LEU A 54 12.16 -2.87 4.91
N GLY A 55 10.94 -2.45 5.27
CA GLY A 55 10.55 -2.16 6.65
C GLY A 55 9.75 -0.86 6.78
N ARG A 56 9.89 -0.20 7.93
CA ARG A 56 9.21 1.05 8.24
C ARG A 56 9.56 2.13 7.20
N ARG A 57 8.53 2.74 6.61
CA ARG A 57 8.68 3.92 5.75
C ARG A 57 9.38 5.04 6.54
N PRO A 58 10.43 5.70 5.98
CA PRO A 58 11.04 6.88 6.59
C PRO A 58 10.03 7.99 6.87
N ASP A 59 10.28 8.79 7.91
CA ASP A 59 9.36 9.86 8.34
C ASP A 59 9.28 11.04 7.36
N ASP A 60 10.35 11.25 6.60
CA ASP A 60 10.49 12.28 5.57
C ASP A 60 10.05 11.83 4.16
N HIS A 61 9.73 10.55 3.98
CA HIS A 61 9.23 10.07 2.70
C HIS A 61 7.80 10.59 2.48
N PRO A 62 7.46 11.08 1.28
CA PRO A 62 6.12 11.59 1.00
C PRO A 62 5.04 10.53 1.22
N GLY A 63 3.87 10.99 1.67
CA GLY A 63 2.65 10.19 1.80
C GLY A 63 1.92 10.00 0.47
N LEU A 64 0.79 9.27 0.49
CA LEU A 64 0.02 8.95 -0.73
C LEU A 64 -0.41 10.19 -1.52
N SER A 65 -0.97 11.19 -0.82
CA SER A 65 -1.48 12.41 -1.47
C SER A 65 -0.36 13.27 -2.06
N GLU A 66 0.81 13.32 -1.41
CA GLU A 66 1.98 14.05 -1.91
C GLU A 66 2.59 13.37 -3.15
N LEU A 67 2.43 12.05 -3.26
CA LEU A 67 2.83 11.27 -4.44
C LEU A 67 1.81 11.33 -5.59
N GLY A 68 0.67 12.01 -5.40
CA GLY A 68 -0.43 12.07 -6.37
C GLY A 68 -1.09 10.72 -6.60
N LEU A 69 -1.19 9.89 -5.55
CA LEU A 69 -1.80 8.56 -5.56
C LEU A 69 -3.16 8.54 -4.86
#